data_AF-A0A7W1J6Q9-F1
#
_entry.id   AF-A0A7W1J6Q9-F1
#
_cell.length_a   1.000
_cell.length_b   1.000
_cell.length_c   1.000
_cell.angle_alpha   90.00
_cell.angle_beta   90.00
_cell.angle_gamma   90.00
#
_symmetry.space_group_name_H-M   'P 1'
#
loop_
_entity.id
_entity.type
_entity.pdbx_description
1 polymer ?
#
loop_
_entity_poly.entity_id
_entity_poly.type
_entity_poly.pdbx_seq_one_letter_code
_entity_poly.pdbx_strand_id
1 'polypeptide(L)'
;MPHTQSAKKRLRQSEERRIRNKDRLTEVKTIRKQILRAINDGQKQEAETLYRELTSRLDQATGVHTIHKNSASRTKARIAKAIAAGKPPASKPTSSKPAAKAVKPSAVTK
;
A
#
# COMPACT_ATOMS: atom_id res chain seq x y z
N MET A 1 -28.49 -2.23 16.38
CA MET A 1 -29.67 -1.84 15.58
C MET A 1 -30.01 -0.39 15.93
N PRO A 2 -30.25 0.53 14.97
CA PRO A 2 -30.57 1.91 15.31
C PRO A 2 -31.94 1.99 15.99
N HIS A 3 -32.01 2.59 17.17
CA HIS A 3 -33.27 2.76 17.91
C HIS A 3 -34.00 4.08 17.56
N THR A 4 -33.35 4.99 16.85
CA THR A 4 -33.89 6.28 16.42
C THR A 4 -33.71 6.51 14.92
N GLN A 5 -34.58 7.30 14.30
CA GLN A 5 -34.52 7.58 12.86
C GLN A 5 -33.22 8.31 12.45
N SER A 6 -32.73 9.20 13.31
CA SER A 6 -31.44 9.88 13.13
C SER A 6 -30.27 8.88 13.13
N ALA A 7 -30.28 7.89 14.03
CA ALA A 7 -29.28 6.84 14.06
C ALA A 7 -29.32 5.95 12.81
N LYS A 8 -30.51 5.61 12.29
CA LYS A 8 -30.65 4.85 11.03
C LYS A 8 -30.06 5.61 9.84
N LYS A 9 -30.22 6.93 9.79
CA LYS A 9 -29.58 7.79 8.78
C LYS A 9 -28.06 7.81 8.93
N ARG A 10 -27.54 7.94 10.15
CA ARG A 10 -26.10 7.94 10.42
C ARG A 10 -25.43 6.61 10.04
N LEU A 11 -26.09 5.49 10.31
CA LEU A 11 -25.59 4.17 9.92
C LEU A 11 -25.38 4.07 8.41
N ARG A 12 -26.39 4.40 7.59
CA ARG A 12 -26.27 4.43 6.12
C ARG A 12 -25.12 5.31 5.64
N GLN A 13 -25.04 6.54 6.16
CA GLN A 13 -23.95 7.46 5.81
C GLN A 13 -22.57 6.92 6.21
N SER A 14 -22.49 6.23 7.34
CA SER A 14 -21.23 5.66 7.83
C SER A 14 -20.73 4.52 6.95
N GLU A 15 -21.63 3.68 6.44
CA GLU A 15 -21.30 2.57 5.55
C GLU A 15 -20.76 3.08 4.21
N GLU A 16 -21.44 4.05 3.59
CA GLU A 16 -21.00 4.68 2.34
C GLU A 16 -19.64 5.39 2.49
N ARG A 17 -19.41 6.04 3.64
CA ARG A 17 -18.11 6.67 3.93
C ARG A 17 -17.03 5.62 4.18
N ARG A 18 -17.37 4.52 4.86
CA ARG A 18 -16.45 3.43 5.16
C ARG A 18 -15.91 2.79 3.89
N ILE A 19 -16.76 2.54 2.89
CA ILE A 19 -16.36 1.95 1.60
C ILE A 19 -15.35 2.89 0.91
N ARG A 20 -15.72 4.15 0.67
CA ARG A 20 -14.84 5.13 0.02
C ARG A 20 -13.52 5.34 0.75
N ASN A 21 -13.54 5.39 2.08
CA ASN A 21 -12.33 5.55 2.88
C ASN A 21 -11.44 4.30 2.83
N LYS A 22 -12.06 3.10 2.79
CA LYS A 22 -11.34 1.84 2.65
C LYS A 22 -10.58 1.82 1.32
N ASP A 23 -11.22 2.20 0.22
CA ASP A 23 -10.62 2.16 -1.12
C ASP A 23 -9.38 3.08 -1.19
N ARG A 24 -9.52 4.33 -0.75
CA ARG A 24 -8.41 5.30 -0.65
C ARG A 24 -7.27 4.78 0.24
N LEU A 25 -7.59 4.19 1.38
CA LEU A 25 -6.59 3.61 2.29
C LEU A 25 -5.90 2.39 1.66
N THR A 26 -6.60 1.58 0.89
CA THR A 26 -6.01 0.42 0.20
C THR A 26 -5.06 0.85 -0.90
N GLU A 27 -5.41 1.85 -1.71
CA GLU A 27 -4.54 2.42 -2.75
C GLU A 27 -3.23 2.97 -2.17
N VAL A 28 -3.31 3.77 -1.10
CA VAL A 28 -2.12 4.29 -0.43
C VAL A 28 -1.25 3.16 0.13
N LYS A 29 -1.88 2.10 0.67
CA LYS A 29 -1.16 0.93 1.19
C LYS A 29 -0.50 0.11 0.09
N THR A 30 -1.12 -0.05 -1.08
CA THR A 30 -0.55 -0.82 -2.19
C THR A 30 0.66 -0.11 -2.76
N ILE A 31 0.56 1.18 -3.08
CA ILE A 31 1.68 1.98 -3.60
C ILE A 31 2.84 1.99 -2.59
N ARG A 32 2.55 2.18 -1.30
CA ARG A 32 3.57 2.11 -0.24
C ARG A 32 4.29 0.75 -0.23
N LYS A 33 3.58 -0.37 -0.41
CA LYS A 33 4.20 -1.70 -0.46
C LYS A 33 5.06 -1.86 -1.71
N GLN A 34 4.64 -1.34 -2.86
CA GLN A 34 5.42 -1.38 -4.10
C GLN A 34 6.73 -0.60 -3.95
N ILE A 35 6.70 0.61 -3.36
CA ILE A 35 7.92 1.39 -3.10
C ILE A 35 8.89 0.61 -2.20
N LEU A 36 8.39 0.00 -1.12
CA LEU A 36 9.25 -0.78 -0.23
C LEU A 36 9.87 -2.01 -0.93
N ARG A 37 9.16 -2.62 -1.88
CA ARG A 37 9.71 -3.71 -2.71
C ARG A 37 10.80 -3.17 -3.65
N ALA A 38 10.53 -2.11 -4.39
CA ALA A 38 11.50 -1.48 -5.29
C ALA A 38 12.80 -1.04 -4.57
N ILE A 39 12.68 -0.54 -3.33
CA ILE A 39 13.84 -0.22 -2.49
C ILE A 39 14.65 -1.48 -2.14
N ASN A 40 13.99 -2.59 -1.81
CA ASN A 40 14.67 -3.86 -1.52
C ASN A 40 15.35 -4.46 -2.76
N ASP A 41 14.73 -4.29 -3.93
CA ASP A 41 15.24 -4.77 -5.21
C ASP A 41 16.34 -3.85 -5.79
N GLY A 42 16.63 -2.71 -5.14
CA GLY A 42 17.67 -1.77 -5.52
C GLY A 42 17.29 -0.80 -6.66
N GLN A 43 16.03 -0.80 -7.09
CA GLN A 43 15.54 0.02 -8.20
C GLN A 43 15.15 1.43 -7.73
N LYS A 44 16.16 2.32 -7.65
CA LYS A 44 15.98 3.69 -7.13
C LYS A 44 15.07 4.56 -8.00
N GLN A 45 15.21 4.48 -9.32
CA GLN A 45 14.42 5.30 -10.26
C GLN A 45 12.92 4.94 -10.18
N GLU A 46 12.59 3.66 -10.09
CA GLU A 46 11.20 3.19 -9.93
C GLU A 46 10.64 3.58 -8.55
N ALA A 47 11.45 3.54 -7.49
CA ALA A 47 11.03 4.01 -6.18
C ALA A 47 10.68 5.51 -6.16
N GLU A 48 11.42 6.34 -6.91
CA GLU A 48 11.16 7.78 -7.02
C GLU A 48 9.88 8.10 -7.79
N THR A 49 9.60 7.38 -8.88
CA THR A 49 8.35 7.58 -9.65
C THR A 49 7.14 7.19 -8.82
N LEU A 50 7.17 6.03 -8.16
CA LEU A 50 6.12 5.57 -7.27
C LEU A 50 5.96 6.49 -6.05
N TYR A 51 7.05 7.09 -5.55
CA TYR A 51 6.98 8.07 -4.48
C TYR A 51 6.19 9.33 -4.89
N ARG A 52 6.40 9.84 -6.11
CA ARG A 52 5.60 10.98 -6.62
C ARG A 52 4.12 10.62 -6.67
N GLU A 53 3.78 9.43 -7.17
CA GLU A 53 2.39 8.97 -7.19
C GLU A 53 1.79 8.87 -5.76
N LEU A 54 2.54 8.27 -4.83
CA LEU A 54 2.11 8.16 -3.44
C LEU A 54 1.85 9.53 -2.81
N THR A 55 2.73 10.52 -3.05
CA THR A 55 2.56 11.86 -2.48
C THR A 55 1.28 12.52 -2.96
N SER A 56 0.97 12.42 -4.27
CA SER A 56 -0.27 12.93 -4.85
C SER A 56 -1.50 12.27 -4.22
N ARG A 57 -1.53 10.94 -4.14
CA ARG A 57 -2.65 10.18 -3.54
C ARG A 57 -2.84 10.51 -2.05
N LEU A 58 -1.75 10.68 -1.30
CA LEU A 58 -1.81 11.07 0.11
C LEU A 58 -2.43 12.45 0.28
N ASP A 59 -2.03 13.44 -0.53
CA ASP A 59 -2.54 14.80 -0.41
C ASP A 59 -4.03 14.89 -0.79
N GLN A 60 -4.43 14.19 -1.86
CA GLN A 60 -5.85 14.05 -2.19
C GLN A 60 -6.65 13.42 -1.05
N ALA A 61 -6.13 12.37 -0.41
CA ALA A 61 -6.78 11.74 0.74
C ALA A 61 -6.85 12.65 1.98
N THR A 62 -5.90 13.58 2.15
CA THR A 62 -5.96 14.60 3.20
C THR A 62 -7.01 15.67 2.93
N GLY A 63 -7.17 16.12 1.69
CA GLY A 63 -8.18 17.11 1.32
C GLY A 63 -9.61 16.64 1.60
N VAL A 64 -9.88 15.34 1.41
CA VAL A 64 -11.17 14.72 1.74
C VAL A 64 -11.20 14.15 3.18
N HIS A 65 -10.26 14.57 4.03
CA HIS A 65 -10.20 14.24 5.47
C HIS A 65 -10.21 12.73 5.77
N THR A 66 -9.77 11.90 4.83
CA THR A 66 -9.65 10.44 5.04
C THR A 66 -8.42 10.13 5.88
N ILE A 67 -7.35 10.92 5.73
CA ILE A 67 -6.11 10.81 6.50
C ILE A 67 -5.81 12.17 7.11
N HIS A 68 -5.43 12.21 8.39
CA HIS A 68 -5.02 13.45 9.04
C HIS A 68 -3.69 13.98 8.47
N LYS A 69 -3.56 15.30 8.33
CA LYS A 69 -2.37 15.98 7.78
C LYS A 69 -1.05 15.47 8.36
N ASN A 70 -0.96 15.34 9.69
CA ASN A 70 0.26 14.85 10.35
C ASN A 70 0.56 13.38 10.00
N SER A 71 -0.46 12.56 9.77
CA SER A 71 -0.26 11.17 9.36
C SER A 71 0.26 11.06 7.94
N ALA A 72 -0.22 11.91 7.03
CA ALA A 72 0.32 12.02 5.69
C ALA A 72 1.77 12.50 5.72
N SER A 73 2.08 13.59 6.43
CA SER A 73 3.44 14.13 6.56
C SER A 73 4.42 13.11 7.15
N ARG A 74 4.02 12.35 8.19
CA ARG A 74 4.84 11.27 8.75
C ARG A 74 5.13 10.18 7.73
N THR A 75 4.15 9.82 6.90
CA THR A 75 4.31 8.76 5.88
C THR A 75 5.25 9.20 4.78
N LYS A 76 5.09 10.44 4.27
CA LYS A 76 6.01 11.05 3.30
C LYS A 76 7.45 11.07 3.82
N ALA A 77 7.65 11.61 5.03
CA ALA A 77 8.97 11.71 5.64
C ALA A 77 9.64 10.35 5.85
N ARG A 78 8.90 9.32 6.27
CA ARG A 78 9.45 7.97 6.45
C ARG A 78 9.92 7.34 5.13
N ILE A 79 9.15 7.51 4.06
CA ILE A 79 9.50 6.92 2.76
C ILE A 79 10.65 7.69 2.11
N ALA A 80 10.64 9.02 2.18
CA ALA A 80 11.76 9.83 1.70
C ALA A 80 13.07 9.44 2.39
N LYS A 81 13.04 9.25 3.72
CA LYS A 81 14.19 8.74 4.48
C LYS A 81 14.61 7.35 4.04
N ALA A 82 13.67 6.45 3.75
CA ALA A 82 13.98 5.10 3.28
C ALA A 82 14.65 5.09 1.89
N ILE A 83 14.18 5.94 0.96
CA ILE A 83 14.77 6.11 -0.37
C ILE A 83 16.19 6.69 -0.24
N ALA A 84 16.35 7.75 0.57
CA ALA A 84 17.65 8.41 0.77
C ALA A 84 18.66 7.51 1.50
N ALA A 85 18.22 6.73 2.49
CA ALA A 85 19.11 5.85 3.24
C ALA A 85 19.69 4.73 2.36
N GLY A 86 18.97 4.28 1.31
CA GLY A 86 19.46 3.34 0.30
C GLY A 86 20.07 2.04 0.84
N LYS A 87 19.91 1.76 2.12
CA LYS A 87 20.53 0.64 2.83
C LYS A 87 19.46 -0.40 3.05
N PRO A 88 19.60 -1.62 2.50
CA PRO A 88 18.74 -2.71 2.89
C PRO A 88 18.89 -2.92 4.41
N PRO A 89 17.81 -3.12 5.17
CA PRO A 89 17.95 -3.64 6.53
C PRO A 89 18.64 -5.00 6.40
N ALA A 90 19.89 -5.08 6.85
CA ALA A 90 20.76 -6.25 6.94
C ALA A 90 20.15 -7.55 6.36
N SER A 91 20.49 -7.84 5.10
CA SER A 91 20.28 -9.17 4.53
C SER A 91 21.05 -10.19 5.36
N LYS A 92 20.33 -11.07 6.08
CA LYS A 92 20.86 -12.42 6.29
C LYS A 92 20.75 -13.14 4.94
N PRO A 93 21.85 -13.68 4.39
CA PRO A 93 21.83 -14.43 3.14
C PRO A 93 21.40 -15.88 3.41
N THR A 94 20.24 -16.28 2.90
CA THR A 94 19.87 -17.68 2.60
C THR A 94 18.82 -17.60 1.48
N SER A 95 18.96 -18.13 0.28
CA SER A 95 19.97 -18.98 -0.36
C SER A 95 19.61 -18.96 -1.85
N SER A 96 20.54 -18.65 -2.75
CA SER A 96 20.31 -18.83 -4.19
C SER A 96 20.60 -20.28 -4.60
N LYS A 97 19.59 -20.89 -5.25
CA LYS A 97 19.66 -21.81 -6.42
C LYS A 97 19.82 -23.33 -6.10
N PRO A 98 19.26 -24.28 -6.91
CA PRO A 98 18.98 -24.14 -8.34
C PRO A 98 17.65 -24.64 -8.94
N ALA A 99 17.35 -24.06 -10.10
CA ALA A 99 16.39 -24.54 -11.08
C ALA A 99 16.80 -25.93 -11.61
N ALA A 100 15.85 -26.87 -11.65
CA ALA A 100 15.55 -27.78 -12.77
C ALA A 100 14.83 -29.05 -12.28
N LYS A 101 13.52 -29.15 -12.54
CA LYS A 101 12.96 -30.31 -13.26
C LYS A 101 11.55 -29.99 -13.75
N ALA A 102 11.39 -30.11 -15.05
CA ALA A 102 10.12 -30.17 -15.74
C ALA A 102 9.27 -31.36 -15.25
N VAL A 103 7.97 -31.15 -15.08
CA VAL A 103 6.96 -32.20 -15.27
C VAL A 103 5.78 -31.58 -16.03
N LYS A 104 5.47 -32.20 -17.17
CA LYS A 104 4.45 -31.86 -18.16
C LYS A 104 3.03 -31.91 -17.56
N PRO A 105 2.03 -31.24 -18.16
CA PRO A 105 0.64 -31.33 -17.71
C PRO A 105 0.06 -32.70 -18.08
N SER A 106 -0.40 -33.46 -17.08
CA SER A 106 -1.16 -34.69 -17.30
C SER A 106 -2.62 -34.41 -16.99
N ALA A 107 -3.41 -34.27 -18.06
CA ALA A 107 -4.84 -34.50 -18.03
C ALA A 107 -5.12 -35.91 -17.49
N VAL A 108 -6.02 -36.04 -16.50
CA VAL A 108 -6.86 -37.25 -16.35
C VAL A 108 -8.21 -36.83 -15.74
N THR A 109 -9.21 -36.98 -16.60
CA THR A 109 -10.63 -37.11 -16.36
C THR A 109 -10.94 -38.29 -15.43
N LYS A 110 -11.83 -38.10 -14.45
CA LYS A 110 -12.92 -39.00 -14.09
C LYS A 110 -13.93 -38.26 -13.22
#